data_AF-A0A1J5M6Z4-F1
#
_entry.id   AF-A0A1J5M6Z4-F1
#
_cell.length_a   1.000
_cell.length_b   1.000
_cell.length_c   1.000
_cell.angle_alpha   90.00
_cell.angle_beta   90.00
_cell.angle_gamma   90.00
#
_symmetry.space_group_name_H-M   'P 1'
#
loop_
_entity.id
_entity.type
_entity.pdbx_description
1 polymer ?
#
loop_
_entity_poly.entity_id
_entity_poly.type
_entity_poly.pdbx_seq_one_letter_code
_entity_poly.pdbx_strand_id
1 'polypeptide(L)'
;MDNLFDINKTEKICEYRSETYRVRENGSVFRLQRTNKRKRPLDEKWTFGKPCKNKGYMNFSSETVHRIVATAFHGKQPSVQHIVDHIDTNKKNNRPENLRWITRLENILLNPITLSRIIFKYGSIDNFLDNPSKPTDGELEQNFEWMRTVTKEESDNTRRNLENWAKEGKIPKGGQLGEWIHTKFNPFNLKTDIKTSNKPKNPNTPKIIGRHPIKSYYDNLNKGDILFCQDDEIHFVLEKEMTNSQQMKVTAIQDLSSSHIAFYWYEIIYNGRFYEHIRRDVFYRKPTEEYRNILELFSKAVQQKDDYSKEDFLTQSITTNAMQKKWKTESEFPNCPTTIIDSSIEKYKEKLTKGSTFSKNQYGESSVAESQLSEDMSVMIVLTTSNSIKPFALAKVYIENEKFVHENLGTFFTLIGAQKQLNLVLGLEWTGEDSIDDYC
;
A
#
# COMPACT_ATOMS: atom_id res chain seq x y z
N MET A 1 15.16 0.48 -35.72
CA MET A 1 16.26 0.30 -34.72
C MET A 1 17.08 1.57 -34.54
N ASP A 2 17.12 2.47 -35.53
CA ASP A 2 18.02 3.65 -35.53
C ASP A 2 17.66 4.74 -34.51
N ASN A 3 16.39 4.80 -34.06
CA ASN A 3 15.94 5.79 -33.08
C ASN A 3 16.31 5.47 -31.60
N LEU A 4 16.94 4.32 -31.32
CA LEU A 4 17.33 3.89 -29.96
C LEU A 4 18.76 4.31 -29.57
N PHE A 5 19.60 4.67 -30.55
CA PHE A 5 21.03 4.99 -30.35
C PHE A 5 21.35 6.48 -30.24
N ASP A 6 20.31 7.33 -30.10
CA ASP A 6 20.40 8.79 -29.98
C ASP A 6 21.60 9.31 -29.15
N ILE A 7 22.16 10.45 -29.59
CA ILE A 7 23.59 10.81 -29.58
C ILE A 7 24.04 11.54 -28.30
N ASN A 8 23.09 12.08 -27.51
CA ASN A 8 23.37 12.78 -26.24
C ASN A 8 23.02 11.90 -25.02
N LYS A 9 23.82 10.86 -24.78
CA LYS A 9 23.64 9.98 -23.61
C LYS A 9 24.89 9.97 -22.76
N THR A 10 24.71 10.06 -21.44
CA THR A 10 25.83 9.89 -20.49
C THR A 10 26.45 8.52 -20.69
N GLU A 11 27.77 8.50 -20.87
CA GLU A 11 28.54 7.27 -21.01
C GLU A 11 29.37 7.06 -19.74
N LYS A 12 29.31 5.85 -19.20
CA LYS A 12 30.20 5.40 -18.12
C LYS A 12 31.15 4.34 -18.63
N ILE A 13 32.38 4.36 -18.12
CA ILE A 13 33.37 3.32 -18.35
C ILE A 13 33.38 2.39 -17.14
N CYS A 14 33.38 1.08 -17.37
CA CYS A 14 33.54 0.12 -16.30
C CYS A 14 34.45 -1.05 -16.71
N GLU A 15 35.07 -1.67 -15.71
CA GLU A 15 35.72 -2.96 -15.87
C GLU A 15 34.83 -4.06 -15.30
N TYR A 16 34.62 -5.11 -16.09
CA TYR A 16 33.83 -6.25 -15.68
C TYR A 16 34.42 -7.53 -16.27
N ARG A 17 34.78 -8.49 -15.39
CA ARG A 17 35.43 -9.77 -15.76
C ARG A 17 36.62 -9.61 -16.71
N SER A 18 37.55 -8.72 -16.35
CA SER A 18 38.80 -8.46 -17.07
C SER A 18 38.61 -7.93 -18.50
N GLU A 19 37.46 -7.31 -18.77
CA GLU A 19 37.17 -6.56 -19.99
C GLU A 19 36.75 -5.14 -19.62
N THR A 20 37.05 -4.18 -20.48
CA THR A 20 36.64 -2.78 -20.30
C THR A 20 35.47 -2.46 -21.23
N TYR A 21 34.44 -1.81 -20.68
CA TYR A 21 33.21 -1.46 -21.40
C TYR A 21 32.93 0.04 -21.30
N ARG A 22 32.41 0.61 -22.39
CA ARG A 22 31.61 1.84 -22.35
C ARG A 22 30.13 1.45 -22.29
N VAL A 23 29.37 2.11 -21.45
CA VAL A 23 27.95 1.81 -21.20
C VAL A 23 27.15 3.10 -21.24
N ARG A 24 26.01 3.07 -21.94
CA ARG A 24 25.08 4.20 -22.05
C ARG A 24 23.86 4.02 -21.15
N GLU A 25 23.22 5.13 -20.78
CA GLU A 25 21.97 5.16 -19.99
C GLU A 25 20.79 4.42 -20.65
N ASN A 26 20.82 4.19 -21.96
CA ASN A 26 19.79 3.35 -22.61
C ASN A 26 20.01 1.84 -22.39
N GLY A 27 21.08 1.43 -21.70
CA GLY A 27 21.42 0.03 -21.46
C GLY A 27 22.23 -0.64 -22.57
N SER A 28 22.70 0.11 -23.57
CA SER A 28 23.63 -0.40 -24.58
C SER A 28 25.07 -0.46 -24.06
N VAL A 29 25.82 -1.46 -24.51
CA VAL A 29 27.21 -1.71 -24.11
C VAL A 29 28.14 -1.73 -25.32
N PHE A 30 29.40 -1.36 -25.11
CA PHE A 30 30.48 -1.34 -26.09
C PHE A 30 31.76 -1.86 -25.43
N ARG A 31 32.20 -3.06 -25.80
CA ARG A 31 33.44 -3.64 -25.27
C ARG A 31 34.65 -3.09 -26.01
N LEU A 32 35.62 -2.55 -25.29
CA LEU A 32 36.87 -2.07 -25.86
C LEU A 32 37.73 -3.25 -26.34
N GLN A 33 38.50 -3.03 -27.41
CA GLN A 33 39.53 -3.96 -27.82
C GLN A 33 40.63 -4.02 -26.74
N ARG A 34 41.15 -5.23 -26.47
CA ARG A 34 42.28 -5.41 -25.55
C ARG A 34 43.57 -4.89 -26.20
N THR A 35 44.36 -4.13 -25.44
CA THR A 35 45.66 -3.62 -25.88
C THR A 35 46.56 -4.75 -26.38
N ASN A 36 47.20 -4.56 -27.54
CA ASN A 36 48.12 -5.52 -28.17
C ASN A 36 47.50 -6.91 -28.47
N LYS A 37 46.17 -7.02 -28.56
CA LYS A 37 45.48 -8.25 -28.98
C LYS A 37 44.65 -7.96 -30.23
N ARG A 38 44.42 -9.00 -31.04
CA ARG A 38 43.56 -8.91 -32.23
C ARG A 38 42.13 -8.51 -31.85
N LYS A 39 41.55 -7.58 -32.61
CA LYS A 39 40.15 -7.16 -32.48
C LYS A 39 39.21 -8.35 -32.69
N ARG A 40 38.30 -8.58 -31.74
CA ARG A 40 37.27 -9.63 -31.85
C ARG A 40 36.04 -9.10 -32.62
N PRO A 41 35.19 -9.97 -33.21
CA PRO A 41 34.07 -9.54 -34.04
C PRO A 41 33.05 -8.60 -33.36
N LEU A 42 32.91 -8.71 -32.04
CA LEU A 42 31.99 -7.91 -31.21
C LEU A 42 32.65 -6.71 -30.53
N ASP A 43 33.97 -6.57 -30.63
CA ASP A 43 34.68 -5.45 -30.02
C ASP A 43 34.37 -4.18 -30.80
N GLU A 44 34.28 -3.08 -30.06
CA GLU A 44 34.06 -1.74 -30.57
C GLU A 44 32.77 -1.56 -31.39
N LYS A 45 31.70 -2.22 -30.94
CA LYS A 45 30.36 -2.09 -31.51
C LYS A 45 29.33 -1.89 -30.40
N TRP A 46 28.48 -0.88 -30.55
CA TRP A 46 27.36 -0.67 -29.64
C TRP A 46 26.30 -1.74 -29.85
N THR A 47 25.79 -2.31 -28.77
CA THR A 47 24.76 -3.34 -28.83
C THR A 47 23.94 -3.39 -27.55
N PHE A 48 22.69 -3.85 -27.66
CA PHE A 48 21.87 -4.24 -26.50
C PHE A 48 22.05 -5.72 -26.13
N GLY A 49 22.95 -6.44 -26.83
CA GLY A 49 23.12 -7.88 -26.72
C GLY A 49 22.12 -8.66 -27.58
N LYS A 50 22.07 -9.98 -27.38
CA LYS A 50 21.14 -10.90 -28.03
C LYS A 50 20.28 -11.61 -26.97
N PRO A 51 18.97 -11.76 -27.18
CA PRO A 51 18.10 -12.42 -26.20
C PRO A 51 18.47 -13.91 -26.05
N CYS A 52 18.58 -14.36 -24.81
CA CYS A 52 18.72 -15.78 -24.47
C CYS A 52 17.35 -16.44 -24.44
N LYS A 53 17.10 -17.41 -25.32
CA LYS A 53 15.79 -18.10 -25.43
C LYS A 53 15.33 -18.72 -24.10
N ASN A 54 16.25 -19.28 -23.32
CA ASN A 54 15.90 -20.05 -22.12
C ASN A 54 15.77 -19.20 -20.86
N LYS A 55 16.41 -18.01 -20.80
CA LYS A 55 16.46 -17.20 -19.57
C LYS A 55 15.85 -15.80 -19.71
N GLY A 56 15.52 -15.37 -20.94
CA GLY A 56 14.95 -14.07 -21.27
C GLY A 56 15.93 -12.89 -21.24
N TYR A 57 17.09 -13.03 -20.60
CA TYR A 57 18.10 -11.97 -20.52
C TYR A 57 18.80 -11.68 -21.85
N MET A 58 19.28 -10.44 -21.99
CA MET A 58 20.17 -10.07 -23.09
C MET A 58 21.61 -10.47 -22.77
N ASN A 59 22.23 -11.25 -23.65
CA ASN A 59 23.61 -11.70 -23.54
C ASN A 59 24.53 -10.96 -24.49
N PHE A 60 25.75 -10.70 -24.03
CA PHE A 60 26.86 -10.23 -24.84
C PHE A 60 28.06 -11.14 -24.61
N SER A 61 28.45 -11.91 -25.63
CA SER A 61 29.47 -12.96 -25.48
C SER A 61 29.05 -13.98 -24.40
N SER A 62 29.87 -14.20 -23.37
CA SER A 62 29.60 -15.08 -22.24
C SER A 62 28.89 -14.40 -21.07
N GLU A 63 28.58 -13.11 -21.20
CA GLU A 63 28.10 -12.27 -20.10
C GLU A 63 26.67 -11.79 -20.32
N THR A 64 25.97 -11.48 -19.22
CA THR A 64 24.66 -10.84 -19.27
C THR A 64 24.80 -9.31 -19.28
N VAL A 65 24.08 -8.65 -20.19
CA VAL A 65 24.18 -7.20 -20.40
C VAL A 65 23.80 -6.43 -19.12
N HIS A 66 22.74 -6.83 -18.42
CA HIS A 66 22.32 -6.16 -17.18
C HIS A 66 23.42 -6.11 -16.10
N ARG A 67 24.30 -7.11 -16.01
CA ARG A 67 25.41 -7.09 -15.02
C ARG A 67 26.48 -6.09 -15.39
N ILE A 68 26.79 -5.97 -16.68
CA ILE A 68 27.74 -4.95 -17.18
C ILE A 68 27.16 -3.56 -16.92
N VAL A 69 25.87 -3.35 -17.20
CA VAL A 69 25.22 -2.06 -16.99
C VAL A 69 25.14 -1.70 -15.51
N ALA A 70 24.69 -2.62 -14.66
CA ALA A 70 24.63 -2.41 -13.21
C ALA A 70 26.03 -2.10 -12.64
N THR A 71 27.06 -2.81 -13.11
CA THR A 71 28.46 -2.53 -12.70
C THR A 71 28.89 -1.10 -13.05
N ALA A 72 28.51 -0.60 -14.22
CA ALA A 72 28.88 0.74 -14.66
C ALA A 72 28.15 1.86 -13.91
N PHE A 73 26.85 1.70 -13.66
CA PHE A 73 26.03 2.78 -13.11
C PHE A 73 25.82 2.71 -11.59
N HIS A 74 25.80 1.51 -11.02
CA HIS A 74 25.53 1.24 -9.61
C HIS A 74 26.73 0.69 -8.85
N GLY A 75 27.90 0.63 -9.49
CA GLY A 75 29.12 0.10 -8.92
C GLY A 75 29.19 -1.43 -8.96
N LYS A 76 30.33 -1.97 -8.52
CA LYS A 76 30.60 -3.41 -8.50
C LYS A 76 29.59 -4.14 -7.63
N GLN A 77 29.34 -5.41 -7.96
CA GLN A 77 28.50 -6.31 -7.18
C GLN A 77 28.90 -6.25 -5.69
N PRO A 78 27.98 -5.85 -4.78
CA PRO A 78 28.34 -5.64 -3.37
C PRO A 78 28.80 -6.92 -2.66
N SER A 79 28.12 -8.05 -2.90
CA SER A 79 28.53 -9.36 -2.42
C SER A 79 28.09 -10.47 -3.37
N VAL A 80 28.66 -11.68 -3.20
CA VAL A 80 28.31 -12.86 -4.01
C VAL A 80 26.82 -13.25 -3.92
N GLN A 81 26.14 -12.84 -2.86
CA GLN A 81 24.71 -13.07 -2.66
C GLN A 81 23.82 -12.10 -3.45
N HIS A 82 24.36 -10.94 -3.83
CA HIS A 82 23.64 -9.94 -4.62
C HIS A 82 23.50 -10.38 -6.07
N ILE A 83 22.30 -10.22 -6.59
CA ILE A 83 21.95 -10.37 -8.00
C ILE A 83 21.52 -9.01 -8.55
N VAL A 84 21.42 -8.90 -9.87
CA VAL A 84 20.80 -7.72 -10.49
C VAL A 84 19.32 -8.01 -10.66
N ASP A 85 18.49 -7.19 -10.03
CA ASP A 85 17.04 -7.17 -10.24
C ASP A 85 16.68 -6.20 -11.37
N HIS A 86 15.67 -6.58 -12.13
CA HIS A 86 14.97 -5.72 -13.09
C HIS A 86 13.69 -5.28 -12.38
N ILE A 87 13.65 -4.01 -11.97
CA ILE A 87 12.55 -3.47 -11.15
C ILE A 87 11.20 -3.72 -11.83
N ASP A 88 11.11 -3.47 -13.13
CA ASP A 88 9.92 -3.73 -13.96
C ASP A 88 9.72 -5.19 -14.39
N THR A 89 10.56 -6.13 -13.93
CA THR A 89 10.58 -7.55 -14.30
C THR A 89 10.83 -7.86 -15.80
N ASN A 90 11.03 -6.84 -16.65
CA ASN A 90 11.38 -6.99 -18.06
C ASN A 90 12.89 -7.17 -18.22
N LYS A 91 13.32 -8.43 -18.35
CA LYS A 91 14.74 -8.84 -18.48
C LYS A 91 15.46 -8.29 -19.72
N LYS A 92 14.73 -7.67 -20.66
CA LYS A 92 15.28 -7.02 -21.86
C LYS A 92 15.37 -5.50 -21.74
N ASN A 93 14.86 -4.92 -20.65
CA ASN A 93 15.02 -3.51 -20.28
C ASN A 93 16.24 -3.30 -19.38
N ASN A 94 17.42 -3.12 -19.99
CA ASN A 94 18.68 -2.98 -19.24
C ASN A 94 19.04 -1.52 -18.94
N ARG A 95 18.07 -0.61 -18.89
CA ARG A 95 18.33 0.78 -18.50
C ARG A 95 18.80 0.84 -17.04
N PRO A 96 19.82 1.63 -16.67
CA PRO A 96 20.34 1.67 -15.31
C PRO A 96 19.26 1.95 -14.26
N GLU A 97 18.33 2.87 -14.54
CA GLU A 97 17.23 3.20 -13.62
C GLU A 97 16.24 2.05 -13.39
N ASN A 98 16.27 1.00 -14.23
CA ASN A 98 15.48 -0.21 -14.07
C ASN A 98 16.26 -1.34 -13.37
N LEU A 99 17.54 -1.14 -13.07
CA LEU A 99 18.41 -2.15 -12.48
C LEU A 99 18.77 -1.77 -11.04
N ARG A 100 18.89 -2.77 -10.16
CA ARG A 100 19.47 -2.60 -8.82
C ARG A 100 20.20 -3.86 -8.36
N TRP A 101 21.19 -3.69 -7.50
CA TRP A 101 21.78 -4.81 -6.76
C TRP A 101 20.89 -5.14 -5.57
N ILE A 102 20.53 -6.40 -5.42
CA ILE A 102 19.66 -6.88 -4.35
C ILE A 102 19.92 -8.36 -4.10
N THR A 103 19.68 -8.89 -2.91
CA THR A 103 19.71 -10.33 -2.65
C THR A 103 18.45 -11.00 -3.20
N ARG A 104 18.45 -12.34 -3.33
CA ARG A 104 17.28 -13.08 -3.79
C ARG A 104 16.05 -12.90 -2.88
N LEU A 105 16.28 -12.91 -1.56
CA LEU A 105 15.22 -12.75 -0.56
C LEU A 105 14.64 -11.34 -0.60
N GLU A 106 15.50 -10.32 -0.58
CA GLU A 106 15.05 -8.93 -0.72
C GLU A 106 14.29 -8.70 -2.03
N ASN A 107 14.67 -9.37 -3.13
CA ASN A 107 13.91 -9.25 -4.37
C ASN A 107 12.48 -9.79 -4.24
N ILE A 108 12.30 -10.93 -3.56
CA ILE A 108 10.98 -11.52 -3.31
C ILE A 108 10.13 -10.56 -2.47
N LEU A 109 10.73 -9.95 -1.44
CA LEU A 109 10.01 -9.13 -0.46
C LEU A 109 9.75 -7.69 -0.94
N LEU A 110 10.72 -7.08 -1.63
CA LEU A 110 10.72 -5.64 -1.93
C LEU A 110 10.34 -5.30 -3.36
N ASN A 111 10.20 -6.28 -4.26
CA ASN A 111 9.67 -6.05 -5.60
C ASN A 111 8.16 -6.38 -5.61
N PRO A 112 7.26 -5.38 -5.56
CA PRO A 112 5.83 -5.63 -5.46
C PRO A 112 5.28 -6.41 -6.66
N ILE A 113 5.85 -6.24 -7.84
CA ILE A 113 5.46 -6.98 -9.04
C ILE A 113 5.84 -8.46 -8.88
N THR A 114 7.02 -8.74 -8.33
CA THR A 114 7.47 -10.12 -8.07
C THR A 114 6.64 -10.76 -6.96
N LEU A 115 6.39 -10.03 -5.87
CA LEU A 115 5.58 -10.49 -4.76
C LEU A 115 4.14 -10.81 -5.19
N SER A 116 3.48 -9.92 -5.93
CA SER A 116 2.11 -10.15 -6.42
C SER A 116 2.05 -11.35 -7.38
N ARG A 117 3.10 -11.60 -8.18
CA ARG A 117 3.20 -12.82 -9.02
C ARG A 117 3.30 -14.08 -8.17
N ILE A 118 4.08 -14.03 -7.10
CA ILE A 118 4.23 -15.15 -6.16
C ILE A 118 2.89 -15.43 -5.48
N ILE A 119 2.25 -14.41 -4.89
CA ILE A 119 0.95 -14.56 -4.23
C ILE A 119 -0.09 -15.11 -5.22
N PHE A 120 -0.11 -14.61 -6.46
CA PHE A 120 -1.01 -15.12 -7.48
C PHE A 120 -0.76 -16.60 -7.82
N LYS A 121 0.50 -17.02 -7.97
CA LYS A 121 0.88 -18.39 -8.38
C LYS A 121 0.94 -19.40 -7.26
N TYR A 122 1.02 -18.98 -6.00
CA TYR A 122 1.19 -19.85 -4.84
C TYR A 122 0.09 -19.66 -3.78
N GLY A 123 -0.78 -18.65 -3.94
CA GLY A 123 -1.83 -18.29 -2.99
C GLY A 123 -1.33 -17.45 -1.81
N SER A 124 -0.10 -17.67 -1.35
CA SER A 124 0.58 -16.89 -0.33
C SER A 124 2.10 -16.91 -0.54
N ILE A 125 2.81 -16.02 0.14
CA ILE A 125 4.27 -16.07 0.19
C ILE A 125 4.77 -17.30 0.95
N ASP A 126 4.07 -17.72 2.00
CA ASP A 126 4.45 -18.87 2.83
C ASP A 126 4.45 -20.17 1.99
N ASN A 127 3.41 -20.36 1.16
CA ASN A 127 3.34 -21.51 0.26
C ASN A 127 4.51 -21.56 -0.73
N PHE A 128 4.98 -20.39 -1.18
CA PHE A 128 6.16 -20.29 -2.04
C PHE A 128 7.44 -20.61 -1.28
N LEU A 129 7.60 -20.14 -0.04
CA LEU A 129 8.79 -20.44 0.78
C LEU A 129 8.85 -21.92 1.18
N ASP A 130 7.71 -22.53 1.48
CA ASP A 130 7.58 -23.95 1.81
C ASP A 130 7.97 -24.85 0.63
N ASN A 131 7.50 -24.54 -0.59
CA ASN A 131 7.88 -25.27 -1.79
C ASN A 131 7.85 -24.42 -3.08
N PRO A 132 8.98 -23.76 -3.43
CA PRO A 132 9.08 -22.93 -4.62
C PRO A 132 8.92 -23.67 -5.96
N SER A 133 8.86 -25.01 -5.93
CA SER A 133 8.75 -25.84 -7.14
C SER A 133 7.31 -26.29 -7.43
N LYS A 134 6.34 -25.93 -6.56
CA LYS A 134 4.96 -26.43 -6.63
C LYS A 134 3.94 -25.27 -6.63
N PRO A 135 3.79 -24.53 -7.74
CA PRO A 135 2.73 -23.52 -7.86
C PRO A 135 1.33 -24.16 -7.81
N THR A 136 0.30 -23.39 -7.46
CA THR A 136 -1.08 -23.88 -7.29
C THR A 136 -1.70 -24.40 -8.59
N ASP A 137 -1.27 -23.88 -9.75
CA ASP A 137 -1.71 -24.34 -11.07
C ASP A 137 -0.79 -25.38 -11.71
N GLY A 138 0.30 -25.77 -11.02
CA GLY A 138 1.25 -26.79 -11.49
C GLY A 138 2.20 -26.35 -12.60
N GLU A 139 2.13 -25.11 -13.10
CA GLU A 139 2.95 -24.63 -14.21
C GLU A 139 3.86 -23.45 -13.81
N LEU A 140 5.18 -23.69 -13.86
CA LEU A 140 6.19 -22.63 -13.82
C LEU A 140 6.25 -21.92 -15.17
N GLU A 141 5.41 -20.91 -15.39
CA GLU A 141 5.41 -20.16 -16.65
C GLU A 141 6.72 -19.38 -16.85
N GLN A 142 7.49 -19.82 -17.87
CA GLN A 142 8.66 -19.11 -18.39
C GLN A 142 8.31 -18.36 -19.69
N ASN A 143 7.18 -17.66 -19.73
CA ASN A 143 6.81 -16.89 -20.91
C ASN A 143 7.61 -15.55 -20.95
N PHE A 144 8.53 -15.45 -21.92
CA PHE A 144 9.35 -14.27 -22.18
C PHE A 144 8.90 -13.47 -23.43
N GLU A 145 7.76 -13.82 -24.03
CA GLU A 145 7.28 -13.25 -25.30
C GLU A 145 6.95 -11.76 -25.17
N TRP A 146 6.32 -11.36 -24.07
CA TRP A 146 5.96 -9.96 -23.80
C TRP A 146 7.18 -9.06 -23.53
N MET A 147 8.33 -9.64 -23.16
CA MET A 147 9.54 -8.88 -22.86
C MET A 147 10.20 -8.40 -24.15
N ARG A 148 10.52 -7.10 -24.21
CA ARG A 148 11.29 -6.51 -25.34
C ARG A 148 12.20 -5.39 -24.88
N THR A 149 13.15 -5.02 -25.74
CA THR A 149 13.88 -3.77 -25.58
C THR A 149 12.90 -2.63 -25.83
N VAL A 150 12.88 -1.66 -24.91
CA VAL A 150 11.88 -0.60 -24.84
C VAL A 150 12.52 0.78 -24.96
N THR A 151 11.77 1.71 -25.54
CA THR A 151 12.09 3.15 -25.44
C THR A 151 11.96 3.62 -23.99
N LYS A 152 12.39 4.85 -23.69
CA LYS A 152 12.25 5.40 -22.33
C LYS A 152 10.78 5.51 -21.93
N GLU A 153 9.95 5.98 -22.86
CA GLU A 153 8.51 6.10 -22.68
C GLU A 153 7.84 4.73 -22.47
N GLU A 154 8.17 3.74 -23.30
CA GLU A 154 7.65 2.36 -23.15
C GLU A 154 8.09 1.73 -21.82
N SER A 155 9.33 1.99 -21.36
CA SER A 155 9.82 1.57 -20.06
C SER A 155 9.01 2.18 -18.92
N ASP A 156 8.73 3.48 -18.99
CA ASP A 156 7.98 4.18 -17.95
C ASP A 156 6.50 3.72 -17.93
N ASN A 157 5.93 3.42 -19.10
CA ASN A 157 4.60 2.82 -19.22
C ASN A 157 4.56 1.40 -18.64
N THR A 158 5.53 0.55 -19.02
CA THR A 158 5.67 -0.83 -18.52
C THR A 158 5.69 -0.86 -17.00
N ARG A 159 6.55 -0.05 -16.39
CA ARG A 159 6.66 0.05 -14.94
C ARG A 159 5.33 0.44 -14.30
N ARG A 160 4.68 1.51 -14.80
CA ARG A 160 3.41 1.99 -14.27
C ARG A 160 2.31 0.93 -14.35
N ASN A 161 2.19 0.27 -15.50
CA ASN A 161 1.18 -0.75 -15.75
C ASN A 161 1.38 -1.97 -14.84
N LEU A 162 2.62 -2.39 -14.60
CA LEU A 162 2.93 -3.52 -13.71
C LEU A 162 2.78 -3.16 -12.24
N GLU A 163 3.15 -1.95 -11.83
CA GLU A 163 2.89 -1.45 -10.46
C GLU A 163 1.39 -1.38 -10.17
N ASN A 164 0.58 -0.90 -11.11
CA ASN A 164 -0.88 -0.89 -10.97
C ASN A 164 -1.44 -2.31 -10.86
N TRP A 165 -1.00 -3.22 -11.73
CA TRP A 165 -1.36 -4.64 -11.63
C TRP A 165 -0.99 -5.24 -10.27
N ALA A 166 0.20 -4.95 -9.75
CA ALA A 166 0.66 -5.44 -8.46
C ALA A 166 -0.21 -4.95 -7.30
N LYS A 167 -0.73 -3.71 -7.38
CA LYS A 167 -1.65 -3.11 -6.40
C LYS A 167 -3.06 -3.67 -6.49
N GLU A 168 -3.62 -3.76 -7.69
CA GLU A 168 -5.02 -4.14 -7.90
C GLU A 168 -5.25 -5.66 -7.78
N GLY A 169 -4.20 -6.48 -7.92
CA GLY A 169 -4.27 -7.94 -7.79
C GLY A 169 -5.11 -8.64 -8.86
N LYS A 170 -5.49 -7.93 -9.94
CA LYS A 170 -6.34 -8.44 -11.02
C LYS A 170 -5.67 -8.27 -12.37
N ILE A 171 -5.67 -9.34 -13.16
CA ILE A 171 -5.18 -9.34 -14.55
C ILE A 171 -6.27 -8.70 -15.44
N PRO A 172 -5.94 -7.69 -16.28
CA PRO A 172 -6.88 -7.17 -17.28
C PRO A 172 -7.38 -8.28 -18.22
N LYS A 173 -8.64 -8.21 -18.71
CA LYS A 173 -9.17 -9.19 -19.67
C LYS A 173 -8.30 -9.20 -20.95
N GLY A 174 -7.58 -10.30 -21.17
CA GLY A 174 -6.65 -10.48 -22.30
C GLY A 174 -5.46 -11.44 -22.04
N GLY A 175 -5.26 -11.87 -20.79
CA GLY A 175 -4.16 -12.77 -20.39
C GLY A 175 -3.09 -12.09 -19.54
N GLN A 176 -2.13 -12.86 -19.02
CA GLN A 176 -1.19 -12.42 -17.96
C GLN A 176 -0.36 -11.18 -18.33
N LEU A 177 0.31 -11.15 -19.49
CA LEU A 177 1.22 -10.07 -19.90
C LEU A 177 1.27 -9.97 -21.45
N GLY A 178 1.09 -8.77 -22.04
CA GLY A 178 1.03 -8.57 -23.50
C GLY A 178 1.37 -7.16 -23.97
N GLU A 179 1.12 -6.82 -25.25
CA GLU A 179 1.53 -5.53 -25.86
C GLU A 179 1.00 -4.28 -25.12
N TRP A 180 -0.15 -4.40 -24.45
CA TRP A 180 -0.75 -3.32 -23.65
C TRP A 180 0.17 -2.78 -22.55
N ILE A 181 1.14 -3.58 -22.07
CA ILE A 181 2.10 -3.17 -21.04
C ILE A 181 2.96 -2.00 -21.51
N HIS A 182 3.27 -1.94 -22.81
CA HIS A 182 4.17 -0.95 -23.38
C HIS A 182 3.46 0.34 -23.81
N THR A 183 2.12 0.33 -23.92
CA THR A 183 1.33 1.46 -24.42
C THR A 183 1.07 2.51 -23.32
N LYS A 184 0.82 3.76 -23.72
CA LYS A 184 0.39 4.82 -22.79
C LYS A 184 -0.86 4.35 -22.07
N PHE A 185 -0.85 4.43 -20.74
CA PHE A 185 -2.01 4.17 -19.91
C PHE A 185 -3.21 4.93 -20.47
N ASN A 186 -4.18 4.19 -21.01
CA ASN A 186 -5.42 4.77 -21.48
C ASN A 186 -6.45 4.62 -20.35
N PRO A 187 -6.75 5.67 -19.56
CA PRO A 187 -7.71 5.58 -18.47
C PRO A 187 -9.12 5.19 -18.94
N PHE A 188 -9.39 5.21 -20.26
CA PHE A 188 -10.65 4.79 -20.85
C PHE A 188 -10.81 3.27 -21.04
N ASN A 189 -9.74 2.46 -20.96
CA ASN A 189 -9.83 0.99 -21.08
C ASN A 189 -10.31 0.29 -19.79
N LEU A 190 -10.68 1.05 -18.75
CA LEU A 190 -11.27 0.57 -17.49
C LEU A 190 -12.81 0.63 -17.46
N LYS A 191 -13.48 0.96 -18.58
CA LYS A 191 -14.93 0.73 -18.72
C LYS A 191 -15.15 -0.61 -19.42
N THR A 192 -15.85 -1.62 -18.93
CA THR A 192 -16.67 -1.92 -17.75
C THR A 192 -16.77 -3.46 -17.77
N ASP A 193 -16.56 -4.17 -16.67
CA ASP A 193 -17.66 -4.80 -15.93
C ASP A 193 -17.13 -5.21 -14.55
N ILE A 194 -16.96 -4.22 -13.67
CA ILE A 194 -16.93 -4.48 -12.24
C ILE A 194 -18.20 -3.84 -11.70
N LYS A 195 -19.20 -4.67 -11.37
CA LYS A 195 -20.21 -4.26 -10.39
C LYS A 195 -19.48 -4.11 -9.06
N THR A 196 -19.03 -2.89 -8.74
CA THR A 196 -18.58 -2.55 -7.40
C THR A 196 -19.81 -2.53 -6.49
N SER A 197 -19.71 -3.15 -5.32
CA SER A 197 -20.79 -3.17 -4.32
C SER A 197 -20.91 -1.84 -3.56
N ASN A 198 -19.91 -0.96 -3.65
CA ASN A 198 -19.88 0.32 -2.96
C ASN A 198 -20.14 1.48 -3.92
N LYS A 199 -21.14 2.31 -3.59
CA LYS A 199 -21.46 3.53 -4.35
C LYS A 199 -20.42 4.63 -4.08
N PRO A 200 -20.08 5.46 -5.08
CA PRO A 200 -19.26 6.66 -4.87
C PRO A 200 -19.85 7.51 -3.74
N LYS A 201 -18.99 8.04 -2.87
CA LYS A 201 -19.39 8.89 -1.75
C LYS A 201 -18.89 10.30 -1.96
N ASN A 202 -19.74 11.26 -1.58
CA ASN A 202 -19.44 12.68 -1.56
C ASN A 202 -19.64 13.13 -0.09
N PRO A 203 -18.63 12.92 0.78
CA PRO A 203 -18.83 12.95 2.23
C PRO A 203 -19.33 14.30 2.76
N ASN A 204 -18.91 15.39 2.11
CA ASN A 204 -19.24 16.75 2.51
C ASN A 204 -20.46 17.33 1.77
N THR A 205 -21.26 16.49 1.09
CA THR A 205 -22.54 16.92 0.53
C THR A 205 -23.53 17.25 1.66
N PRO A 206 -24.16 18.44 1.68
CA PRO A 206 -25.11 18.81 2.71
C PRO A 206 -26.27 17.82 2.82
N LYS A 207 -26.52 17.34 4.04
CA LYS A 207 -27.62 16.40 4.33
C LYS A 207 -28.99 17.09 4.43
N ILE A 208 -29.00 18.36 4.80
CA ILE A 208 -30.21 19.18 4.94
C ILE A 208 -30.19 20.25 3.84
N ILE A 209 -31.25 20.31 3.03
CA ILE A 209 -31.37 21.25 1.92
C ILE A 209 -32.04 22.53 2.44
N GLY A 210 -31.27 23.61 2.54
CA GLY A 210 -31.76 24.93 2.97
C GLY A 210 -32.35 25.76 1.82
N ARG A 211 -32.77 27.00 2.12
CA ARG A 211 -33.38 27.95 1.16
C ARG A 211 -32.48 28.29 -0.04
N HIS A 212 -31.16 28.21 0.15
CA HIS A 212 -30.16 28.43 -0.91
C HIS A 212 -29.19 27.24 -0.95
N PRO A 213 -29.56 26.12 -1.60
CA PRO A 213 -28.84 24.85 -1.50
C PRO A 213 -27.36 24.97 -1.90
N ILE A 214 -27.09 25.55 -3.08
CA ILE A 214 -25.71 25.65 -3.59
C ILE A 214 -24.89 26.66 -2.80
N LYS A 215 -25.48 27.79 -2.39
CA LYS A 215 -24.78 28.74 -1.53
C LYS A 215 -24.43 28.11 -0.18
N SER A 216 -25.35 27.36 0.42
CA SER A 216 -25.12 26.65 1.68
C SER A 216 -24.05 25.57 1.51
N TYR A 217 -24.04 24.83 0.39
CA TYR A 217 -22.98 23.87 0.09
C TYR A 217 -21.63 24.60 -0.06
N TYR A 218 -21.60 25.65 -0.87
CA TYR A 218 -20.42 26.47 -1.08
C TYR A 218 -19.85 26.97 0.24
N ASP A 219 -20.66 27.56 1.12
CA ASP A 219 -20.20 28.13 2.39
C ASP A 219 -19.62 27.06 3.34
N ASN A 220 -20.11 25.82 3.28
CA ASN A 220 -19.68 24.73 4.16
C ASN A 220 -18.54 23.86 3.61
N LEU A 221 -18.26 23.92 2.31
CA LEU A 221 -17.23 23.09 1.67
C LEU A 221 -15.86 23.79 1.71
N ASN A 222 -14.94 23.37 2.57
CA ASN A 222 -13.66 24.06 2.76
C ASN A 222 -12.53 23.48 1.91
N LYS A 223 -11.46 24.26 1.73
CA LYS A 223 -10.21 23.77 1.12
C LYS A 223 -9.63 22.65 2.00
N GLY A 224 -9.27 21.54 1.38
CA GLY A 224 -8.82 20.31 2.05
C GLY A 224 -9.93 19.33 2.42
N ASP A 225 -11.21 19.69 2.28
CA ASP A 225 -12.30 18.73 2.50
C ASP A 225 -12.34 17.67 1.38
N ILE A 226 -12.85 16.48 1.71
CA ILE A 226 -13.04 15.41 0.73
C ILE A 226 -14.28 15.70 -0.11
N LEU A 227 -14.09 15.95 -1.39
CA LEU A 227 -15.17 16.18 -2.35
C LEU A 227 -15.78 14.86 -2.84
N PHE A 228 -14.90 13.88 -3.11
CA PHE A 228 -15.23 12.58 -3.68
C PHE A 228 -14.30 11.52 -3.09
N CYS A 229 -14.87 10.37 -2.76
CA CYS A 229 -14.14 9.21 -2.29
C CYS A 229 -14.79 7.94 -2.87
N GLN A 230 -13.99 7.13 -3.55
CA GLN A 230 -14.36 5.80 -4.01
C GLN A 230 -13.13 4.91 -4.03
N ASP A 231 -13.17 3.80 -3.28
CA ASP A 231 -12.03 2.89 -3.13
C ASP A 231 -10.76 3.66 -2.70
N ASP A 232 -9.70 3.66 -3.50
CA ASP A 232 -8.45 4.40 -3.22
C ASP A 232 -8.42 5.81 -3.86
N GLU A 233 -9.48 6.23 -4.56
CA GLU A 233 -9.58 7.54 -5.20
C GLU A 233 -10.17 8.57 -4.23
N ILE A 234 -9.33 9.49 -3.72
CA ILE A 234 -9.72 10.57 -2.81
C ILE A 234 -9.41 11.92 -3.45
N HIS A 235 -10.43 12.77 -3.57
CA HIS A 235 -10.31 14.10 -4.16
C HIS A 235 -10.47 15.18 -3.10
N PHE A 236 -9.41 15.93 -2.85
CA PHE A 236 -9.42 17.04 -1.89
C PHE A 236 -9.80 18.34 -2.57
N VAL A 237 -10.66 19.14 -1.97
CA VAL A 237 -11.01 20.48 -2.47
C VAL A 237 -9.77 21.37 -2.45
N LEU A 238 -9.38 21.90 -3.60
CA LEU A 238 -8.29 22.87 -3.71
C LEU A 238 -8.84 24.29 -3.77
N GLU A 239 -9.80 24.50 -4.67
CA GLU A 239 -10.45 25.79 -4.94
C GLU A 239 -11.93 25.58 -5.29
N LYS A 240 -12.75 26.60 -5.06
CA LYS A 240 -14.17 26.61 -5.41
C LYS A 240 -14.58 28.00 -5.88
N GLU A 241 -15.53 28.05 -6.80
CA GLU A 241 -16.08 29.29 -7.35
C GLU A 241 -17.59 29.15 -7.53
N MET A 242 -18.35 30.18 -7.14
CA MET A 242 -19.78 30.25 -7.45
C MET A 242 -19.97 30.71 -8.89
N THR A 243 -20.59 29.87 -9.73
CA THR A 243 -20.96 30.28 -11.10
C THR A 243 -22.25 31.11 -11.08
N ASN A 244 -23.24 30.68 -10.32
CA ASN A 244 -24.52 31.37 -10.10
C ASN A 244 -25.24 30.78 -8.87
N SER A 245 -26.46 31.21 -8.57
CA SER A 245 -27.21 30.76 -7.38
C SER A 245 -27.56 29.26 -7.35
N GLN A 246 -27.41 28.54 -8.47
CA GLN A 246 -27.77 27.13 -8.62
C GLN A 246 -26.60 26.24 -9.04
N GLN A 247 -25.38 26.80 -9.16
CA GLN A 247 -24.23 26.09 -9.68
C GLN A 247 -22.93 26.64 -9.12
N MET A 248 -22.02 25.74 -8.73
CA MET A 248 -20.64 26.07 -8.38
C MET A 248 -19.65 25.18 -9.13
N LYS A 249 -18.43 25.67 -9.29
CA LYS A 249 -17.29 24.91 -9.77
C LYS A 249 -16.36 24.59 -8.61
N VAL A 250 -15.78 23.40 -8.62
CA VAL A 250 -14.80 22.97 -7.63
C VAL A 250 -13.63 22.33 -8.35
N THR A 251 -12.43 22.85 -8.08
CA THR A 251 -11.18 22.21 -8.47
C THR A 251 -10.72 21.35 -7.31
N ALA A 252 -10.60 20.04 -7.54
CA ALA A 252 -10.09 19.09 -6.56
C ALA A 252 -8.73 18.53 -6.98
N ILE A 253 -7.94 18.05 -6.02
CA ILE A 253 -6.57 17.58 -6.20
C ILE A 253 -6.40 16.17 -5.59
N GLN A 254 -5.58 15.34 -6.22
CA GLN A 254 -5.24 14.00 -5.74
C GLN A 254 -3.77 13.68 -6.02
N ASP A 255 -3.10 13.03 -5.06
CA ASP A 255 -1.82 12.39 -5.32
C ASP A 255 -2.03 11.05 -6.05
N LEU A 256 -1.45 10.92 -7.24
CA LEU A 256 -1.51 9.67 -8.01
C LEU A 256 -0.22 8.87 -7.86
N SER A 257 0.92 9.55 -7.79
CA SER A 257 2.23 8.92 -7.72
C SER A 257 3.31 9.94 -7.38
N SER A 258 4.50 9.43 -7.05
CA SER A 258 5.72 10.24 -6.91
C SER A 258 6.03 11.18 -8.09
N SER A 259 5.45 10.94 -9.27
CA SER A 259 5.74 11.69 -10.51
C SER A 259 4.60 12.54 -11.06
N HIS A 260 3.36 12.39 -10.56
CA HIS A 260 2.18 13.06 -11.12
C HIS A 260 1.10 13.32 -10.06
N ILE A 261 0.48 14.50 -10.16
CA ILE A 261 -0.71 14.91 -9.40
C ILE A 261 -1.84 15.15 -10.41
N ALA A 262 -3.07 14.79 -10.03
CA ALA A 262 -4.28 15.09 -10.81
C ALA A 262 -5.06 16.27 -10.22
N PHE A 263 -5.61 17.09 -11.11
CA PHE A 263 -6.56 18.15 -10.82
C PHE A 263 -7.88 17.83 -11.51
N TYR A 264 -8.95 17.73 -10.74
CA TYR A 264 -10.28 17.40 -11.22
C TYR A 264 -11.16 18.63 -11.20
N TRP A 265 -11.85 18.88 -12.31
CA TRP A 265 -12.82 19.97 -12.39
C TRP A 265 -14.21 19.40 -12.25
N TYR A 266 -14.89 19.81 -11.19
CA TYR A 266 -16.27 19.46 -10.91
C TYR A 266 -17.19 20.65 -11.11
N GLU A 267 -18.34 20.37 -11.67
CA GLU A 267 -19.49 21.24 -11.65
C GLU A 267 -20.52 20.64 -10.71
N ILE A 268 -20.98 21.42 -9.74
CA ILE A 268 -21.96 20.98 -8.75
C ILE A 268 -23.23 21.79 -8.94
N ILE A 269 -24.31 21.09 -9.24
CA ILE A 269 -25.62 21.67 -9.56
C ILE A 269 -26.64 21.11 -8.57
N TYR A 270 -27.61 21.93 -8.16
CA TYR A 270 -28.77 21.45 -7.42
C TYR A 270 -29.98 21.36 -8.34
N ASN A 271 -30.45 20.14 -8.61
CA ASN A 271 -31.53 19.88 -9.58
C ASN A 271 -32.95 19.92 -8.97
N GLY A 272 -33.10 20.43 -7.74
CA GLY A 272 -34.37 20.43 -7.01
C GLY A 272 -34.59 19.23 -6.09
N ARG A 273 -33.76 18.18 -6.18
CA ARG A 273 -33.87 16.98 -5.34
C ARG A 273 -32.56 16.57 -4.67
N PHE A 274 -31.44 16.69 -5.38
CA PHE A 274 -30.12 16.36 -4.86
C PHE A 274 -29.04 17.22 -5.53
N TYR A 275 -27.83 17.19 -4.97
CA TYR A 275 -26.65 17.78 -5.57
C TYR A 275 -26.05 16.81 -6.58
N GLU A 276 -25.96 17.24 -7.83
CA GLU A 276 -25.30 16.48 -8.89
C GLU A 276 -23.86 16.97 -9.02
N HIS A 277 -22.91 16.05 -8.89
CA HIS A 277 -21.48 16.33 -9.07
C HIS A 277 -21.04 15.81 -10.43
N ILE A 278 -20.77 16.72 -11.36
CA ILE A 278 -20.40 16.39 -12.73
C ILE A 278 -18.89 16.63 -12.89
N ARG A 279 -18.11 15.56 -13.06
CA ARG A 279 -16.68 15.66 -13.40
C ARG A 279 -16.57 16.10 -14.87
N ARG A 280 -16.10 17.33 -15.10
CA ARG A 280 -15.98 17.94 -16.43
C ARG A 280 -14.65 17.65 -17.10
N ASP A 281 -13.55 17.76 -16.34
CA ASP A 281 -12.20 17.57 -16.89
C ASP A 281 -11.20 17.09 -15.82
N VAL A 282 -10.07 16.55 -16.27
CA VAL A 282 -8.96 16.10 -15.42
C VAL A 282 -7.62 16.51 -16.05
N PHE A 283 -6.81 17.26 -15.30
CA PHE A 283 -5.49 17.69 -15.72
C PHE A 283 -4.40 17.03 -14.89
N TYR A 284 -3.30 16.63 -15.53
CA TYR A 284 -2.17 16.02 -14.84
C TYR A 284 -0.97 16.97 -14.87
N ARG A 285 -0.28 17.10 -13.73
CA ARG A 285 0.95 17.91 -13.64
C ARG A 285 2.03 17.16 -12.89
N LYS A 286 3.30 17.51 -13.17
CA LYS A 286 4.41 17.09 -12.31
C LYS A 286 4.24 17.72 -10.92
N PRO A 287 4.48 16.98 -9.84
CA PRO A 287 4.38 17.51 -8.49
C PRO A 287 5.36 18.65 -8.29
N THR A 288 4.89 19.79 -7.79
CA THR A 288 5.75 20.78 -7.13
C THR A 288 5.82 20.47 -5.64
N GLU A 289 6.84 20.99 -4.98
CA GLU A 289 6.98 20.87 -3.52
C GLU A 289 5.76 21.46 -2.79
N GLU A 290 5.23 22.58 -3.29
CA GLU A 290 3.99 23.20 -2.81
C GLU A 290 2.79 22.24 -2.85
N TYR A 291 2.52 21.59 -3.99
CA TYR A 291 1.37 20.68 -4.10
C TYR A 291 1.55 19.40 -3.27
N ARG A 292 2.78 18.90 -3.13
CA ARG A 292 3.06 17.75 -2.24
C ARG A 292 2.81 18.11 -0.78
N ASN A 293 3.31 19.26 -0.33
CA ASN A 293 3.08 19.74 1.03
C ASN A 293 1.58 19.93 1.29
N ILE A 294 0.83 20.48 0.32
CA ILE A 294 -0.62 20.63 0.41
C ILE A 294 -1.32 19.26 0.54
N LEU A 295 -0.98 18.28 -0.30
CA LEU A 295 -1.60 16.94 -0.26
C LEU A 295 -1.23 16.17 1.01
N GLU A 296 0.00 16.32 1.49
CA GLU A 296 0.44 15.74 2.77
C GLU A 296 -0.32 16.35 3.94
N LEU A 297 -0.48 17.69 3.96
CA LEU A 297 -1.27 18.40 4.97
C LEU A 297 -2.73 17.94 4.95
N PHE A 298 -3.35 17.83 3.77
CA PHE A 298 -4.74 17.38 3.65
C PHE A 298 -4.92 15.91 4.08
N SER A 299 -3.99 15.05 3.69
CA SER A 299 -4.01 13.63 4.09
C SER A 299 -3.83 13.48 5.60
N LYS A 300 -2.90 14.24 6.20
CA LYS A 300 -2.71 14.28 7.66
C LYS A 300 -3.94 14.83 8.40
N ALA A 301 -4.58 15.87 7.87
CA ALA A 301 -5.80 16.43 8.46
C ALA A 301 -6.98 15.45 8.39
N VAL A 302 -7.08 14.64 7.33
CA VAL A 302 -8.06 13.55 7.24
C VAL A 302 -7.72 12.40 8.16
N GLN A 303 -6.46 11.98 8.26
CA GLN A 303 -6.03 10.98 9.23
C GLN A 303 -6.32 11.43 10.67
N GLN A 304 -6.06 12.70 11.01
CA GLN A 304 -6.45 13.28 12.29
C GLN A 304 -7.98 13.34 12.48
N LYS A 305 -8.76 13.62 11.43
CA LYS A 305 -10.24 13.61 11.49
C LYS A 305 -10.82 12.19 11.58
N ASP A 306 -10.19 11.18 10.97
CA ASP A 306 -10.60 9.78 11.03
C ASP A 306 -10.17 9.14 12.37
N ASP A 307 -9.02 9.53 12.92
CA ASP A 307 -8.66 9.25 14.31
C ASP A 307 -9.68 9.87 15.27
N TYR A 308 -10.03 11.16 15.09
CA TYR A 308 -11.05 11.81 15.92
C TYR A 308 -12.50 11.33 15.66
N SER A 309 -12.82 10.74 14.51
CA SER A 309 -14.20 10.38 14.15
C SER A 309 -14.57 8.91 14.31
N LYS A 310 -13.60 8.03 14.62
CA LYS A 310 -13.88 6.64 15.04
C LYS A 310 -13.19 6.20 16.32
N GLU A 311 -12.14 6.88 16.79
CA GLU A 311 -11.41 6.39 17.98
C GLU A 311 -11.96 6.88 19.32
N ASP A 312 -12.80 7.92 19.36
CA ASP A 312 -13.18 8.57 20.64
C ASP A 312 -14.66 8.49 21.03
N PHE A 313 -15.52 7.86 20.22
CA PHE A 313 -16.93 7.71 20.60
C PHE A 313 -17.14 6.49 21.51
N LEU A 314 -17.49 6.77 22.76
CA LEU A 314 -18.09 5.79 23.66
C LEU A 314 -19.46 5.38 23.10
N THR A 315 -19.62 4.10 22.76
CA THR A 315 -20.91 3.53 22.36
C THR A 315 -21.53 2.73 23.50
N GLN A 316 -22.85 2.60 23.53
CA GLN A 316 -23.52 1.80 24.55
C GLN A 316 -23.13 0.32 24.39
N SER A 317 -22.94 -0.37 25.51
CA SER A 317 -22.84 -1.83 25.56
C SER A 317 -24.23 -2.43 25.74
N ILE A 318 -24.37 -3.73 25.46
CA ILE A 318 -25.54 -4.51 25.89
C ILE A 318 -25.67 -4.47 27.43
N THR A 319 -24.56 -4.37 28.14
CA THR A 319 -24.51 -4.24 29.60
C THR A 319 -24.80 -2.80 30.02
N THR A 320 -25.87 -2.59 30.78
CA THR A 320 -26.41 -1.26 31.13
C THR A 320 -25.39 -0.30 31.77
N ASN A 321 -24.50 -0.83 32.63
CA ASN A 321 -23.49 -0.04 33.35
C ASN A 321 -22.14 0.03 32.64
N ALA A 322 -22.09 -0.41 31.38
CA ALA A 322 -20.88 -0.42 30.58
C ALA A 322 -21.03 0.41 29.29
N MET A 323 -19.91 0.95 28.84
CA MET A 323 -19.72 1.58 27.54
C MET A 323 -18.61 0.82 26.83
N GLN A 324 -18.61 0.86 25.51
CA GLN A 324 -17.58 0.23 24.70
C GLN A 324 -16.92 1.24 23.77
N LYS A 325 -15.58 1.21 23.70
CA LYS A 325 -14.72 2.07 22.88
C LYS A 325 -13.85 1.23 21.94
N LYS A 326 -13.74 1.61 20.66
CA LYS A 326 -13.02 0.83 19.62
C LYS A 326 -13.57 -0.60 19.38
N TRP A 327 -14.83 -0.88 19.73
CA TRP A 327 -15.51 -2.14 19.42
C TRP A 327 -16.35 -2.02 18.14
N LYS A 328 -16.29 -3.01 17.26
CA LYS A 328 -17.09 -3.04 16.01
C LYS A 328 -18.54 -3.49 16.22
N THR A 329 -18.81 -4.25 17.28
CA THR A 329 -20.10 -4.90 17.54
C THR A 329 -20.48 -4.65 18.99
N GLU A 330 -21.74 -4.27 19.23
CA GLU A 330 -22.31 -4.21 20.57
C GLU A 330 -22.09 -5.55 21.29
N SER A 331 -21.47 -5.46 22.46
CA SER A 331 -21.05 -6.62 23.24
C SER A 331 -21.57 -6.49 24.67
N GLU A 332 -21.88 -7.63 25.27
CA GLU A 332 -22.19 -7.78 26.69
C GLU A 332 -20.90 -8.07 27.45
N PHE A 333 -20.76 -7.51 28.66
CA PHE A 333 -19.69 -7.76 29.62
C PHE A 333 -20.28 -8.40 30.88
N PRO A 334 -20.47 -9.74 30.91
CA PRO A 334 -21.30 -10.42 31.92
C PRO A 334 -20.84 -10.22 33.36
N ASN A 335 -19.53 -10.06 33.57
CA ASN A 335 -18.94 -9.90 34.90
C ASN A 335 -18.79 -8.42 35.33
N CYS A 336 -19.24 -7.47 34.50
CA CYS A 336 -19.16 -6.04 34.82
C CYS A 336 -20.01 -5.68 36.05
N PRO A 337 -19.45 -4.96 37.04
CA PRO A 337 -20.22 -4.54 38.21
C PRO A 337 -21.39 -3.62 37.85
N THR A 338 -22.48 -3.75 38.61
CA THR A 338 -23.71 -2.96 38.46
C THR A 338 -23.69 -1.63 39.19
N THR A 339 -22.72 -1.42 40.09
CA THR A 339 -22.57 -0.21 40.91
C THR A 339 -21.13 0.26 40.87
N ILE A 340 -20.95 1.58 40.95
CA ILE A 340 -19.64 2.22 40.99
C ILE A 340 -19.39 2.77 42.39
N ILE A 341 -18.28 2.33 42.98
CA ILE A 341 -17.66 2.76 44.24
C ILE A 341 -16.15 2.95 44.03
N ASP A 342 -15.44 3.54 44.99
CA ASP A 342 -13.99 3.85 44.85
C ASP A 342 -13.11 2.64 44.48
N SER A 343 -13.46 1.43 44.94
CA SER A 343 -12.73 0.18 44.65
C SER A 343 -13.31 -0.65 43.49
N SER A 344 -14.01 -0.01 42.55
CA SER A 344 -14.79 -0.71 41.51
C SER A 344 -13.96 -1.53 40.54
N ILE A 345 -12.83 -0.98 40.07
CA ILE A 345 -11.96 -1.65 39.10
C ILE A 345 -11.30 -2.88 39.74
N GLU A 346 -10.87 -2.76 41.01
CA GLU A 346 -10.33 -3.87 41.80
C GLU A 346 -11.37 -4.99 41.99
N LYS A 347 -12.59 -4.64 42.43
CA LYS A 347 -13.68 -5.61 42.57
C LYS A 347 -14.11 -6.22 41.24
N TYR A 348 -13.98 -5.49 40.14
CA TYR A 348 -14.23 -6.04 38.81
C TYR A 348 -13.16 -7.11 38.48
N LYS A 349 -11.87 -6.80 38.71
CA LYS A 349 -10.79 -7.77 38.52
C LYS A 349 -10.99 -9.05 39.32
N GLU A 350 -11.45 -8.96 40.56
CA GLU A 350 -11.73 -10.14 41.41
C GLU A 350 -12.78 -11.09 40.79
N LYS A 351 -13.73 -10.56 40.02
CA LYS A 351 -14.74 -11.36 39.28
C LYS A 351 -14.19 -11.97 37.99
N LEU A 352 -13.08 -11.45 37.46
CA LEU A 352 -12.46 -11.92 36.22
C LEU A 352 -11.44 -13.04 36.49
N THR A 353 -11.94 -14.21 36.90
CA THR A 353 -11.13 -15.41 37.05
C THR A 353 -10.76 -16.01 35.69
N LYS A 354 -9.55 -16.57 35.56
CA LYS A 354 -9.11 -17.25 34.33
C LYS A 354 -10.16 -18.28 33.85
N GLY A 355 -10.55 -18.18 32.59
CA GLY A 355 -11.58 -18.98 31.94
C GLY A 355 -13.01 -18.42 32.02
N SER A 356 -13.27 -17.39 32.83
CA SER A 356 -14.60 -16.76 32.86
C SER A 356 -14.85 -15.91 31.61
N THR A 357 -16.12 -15.73 31.24
CA THR A 357 -16.49 -14.92 30.08
C THR A 357 -16.19 -13.44 30.35
N PHE A 358 -15.36 -12.82 29.51
CA PHE A 358 -15.10 -11.40 29.56
C PHE A 358 -16.14 -10.62 28.75
N SER A 359 -16.30 -10.99 27.47
CA SER A 359 -17.28 -10.39 26.58
C SER A 359 -18.01 -11.43 25.74
N LYS A 360 -19.25 -11.12 25.35
CA LYS A 360 -20.08 -11.96 24.48
C LYS A 360 -20.91 -11.10 23.53
N ASN A 361 -21.05 -11.54 22.30
CA ASN A 361 -21.98 -10.96 21.33
C ASN A 361 -22.56 -12.06 20.42
N GLN A 362 -23.28 -11.65 19.37
CA GLN A 362 -23.91 -12.58 18.43
C GLN A 362 -22.92 -13.44 17.61
N TYR A 363 -21.63 -13.07 17.54
CA TYR A 363 -20.60 -13.76 16.76
C TYR A 363 -19.72 -14.69 17.60
N GLY A 364 -19.71 -14.52 18.93
CA GLY A 364 -18.91 -15.36 19.81
C GLY A 364 -18.70 -14.79 21.21
N GLU A 365 -17.86 -15.47 21.96
CA GLU A 365 -17.47 -15.12 23.33
C GLU A 365 -15.95 -15.09 23.47
N SER A 366 -15.48 -14.26 24.40
CA SER A 366 -14.09 -14.19 24.82
C SER A 366 -13.96 -14.65 26.27
N SER A 367 -12.93 -15.43 26.56
CA SER A 367 -12.63 -15.93 27.91
C SER A 367 -11.42 -15.20 28.48
N VAL A 368 -11.44 -14.85 29.76
CA VAL A 368 -10.30 -14.23 30.45
C VAL A 368 -9.14 -15.22 30.49
N ALA A 369 -7.97 -14.82 30.00
CA ALA A 369 -6.74 -15.57 30.17
C ALA A 369 -5.85 -14.94 31.26
N GLU A 370 -5.77 -13.61 31.32
CA GLU A 370 -5.02 -12.85 32.32
C GLU A 370 -5.64 -11.45 32.54
N SER A 371 -5.47 -10.87 33.73
CA SER A 371 -5.88 -9.49 34.01
C SER A 371 -4.93 -8.82 35.00
N GLN A 372 -4.60 -7.55 34.76
CA GLN A 372 -3.64 -6.78 35.55
C GLN A 372 -4.13 -5.34 35.77
N LEU A 373 -3.80 -4.77 36.93
CA LEU A 373 -4.12 -3.38 37.27
C LEU A 373 -2.93 -2.47 36.98
N SER A 374 -3.22 -1.20 36.68
CA SER A 374 -2.23 -0.12 36.71
C SER A 374 -1.76 0.16 38.14
N GLU A 375 -0.60 0.83 38.28
CA GLU A 375 -0.03 1.18 39.59
C GLU A 375 -0.96 2.02 40.47
N ASP A 376 -1.74 2.91 39.84
CA ASP A 376 -2.72 3.79 40.50
C ASP A 376 -4.11 3.15 40.68
N MET A 377 -4.27 1.88 40.30
CA MET A 377 -5.52 1.11 40.35
C MET A 377 -6.70 1.70 39.55
N SER A 378 -6.46 2.72 38.70
CA SER A 378 -7.51 3.38 37.92
C SER A 378 -7.89 2.63 36.64
N VAL A 379 -7.01 1.74 36.18
CA VAL A 379 -7.15 0.99 34.93
C VAL A 379 -6.91 -0.50 35.18
N MET A 380 -7.71 -1.34 34.52
CA MET A 380 -7.46 -2.78 34.39
C MET A 380 -7.24 -3.14 32.92
N ILE A 381 -6.20 -3.91 32.63
CA ILE A 381 -6.00 -4.54 31.33
C ILE A 381 -6.39 -6.01 31.42
N VAL A 382 -7.20 -6.47 30.47
CA VAL A 382 -7.70 -7.85 30.39
C VAL A 382 -7.23 -8.48 29.09
N LEU A 383 -6.46 -9.55 29.20
CA LEU A 383 -6.06 -10.40 28.09
C LEU A 383 -7.03 -11.57 27.98
N THR A 384 -7.60 -11.74 26.80
CA THR A 384 -8.67 -12.71 26.54
C THR A 384 -8.27 -13.66 25.42
N THR A 385 -8.92 -14.83 25.41
CA THR A 385 -8.78 -15.85 24.37
C THR A 385 -10.13 -16.16 23.72
N SER A 386 -10.11 -16.44 22.42
CA SER A 386 -11.28 -16.84 21.62
C SER A 386 -10.91 -17.85 20.53
N ASN A 387 -11.90 -18.56 19.99
CA ASN A 387 -11.71 -19.47 18.85
C ASN A 387 -11.72 -18.69 17.52
N SER A 388 -10.68 -17.90 17.28
CA SER A 388 -10.51 -17.14 16.03
C SER A 388 -9.08 -17.21 15.50
N ILE A 389 -8.84 -16.73 14.26
CA ILE A 389 -7.52 -16.71 13.63
C ILE A 389 -6.50 -15.91 14.46
N LYS A 390 -6.96 -14.85 15.14
CA LYS A 390 -6.20 -14.09 16.13
C LYS A 390 -6.76 -14.39 17.52
N PRO A 391 -6.35 -15.51 18.14
CA PRO A 391 -7.05 -16.03 19.30
C PRO A 391 -6.91 -15.14 20.53
N PHE A 392 -5.93 -14.23 20.58
CA PHE A 392 -5.69 -13.35 21.74
C PHE A 392 -6.21 -11.94 21.48
N ALA A 393 -6.77 -11.29 22.51
CA ALA A 393 -7.20 -9.90 22.44
C ALA A 393 -6.99 -9.16 23.76
N LEU A 394 -6.74 -7.86 23.69
CA LEU A 394 -6.61 -6.99 24.86
C LEU A 394 -7.78 -6.02 24.96
N ALA A 395 -8.28 -5.85 26.19
CA ALA A 395 -9.24 -4.82 26.52
C ALA A 395 -8.76 -4.02 27.74
N LYS A 396 -8.86 -2.70 27.65
CA LYS A 396 -8.63 -1.77 28.75
C LYS A 396 -9.97 -1.42 29.39
N VAL A 397 -10.03 -1.47 30.71
CA VAL A 397 -11.22 -1.15 31.51
C VAL A 397 -10.90 -0.03 32.47
N TYR A 398 -11.71 1.04 32.42
CA TYR A 398 -11.58 2.21 33.29
C TYR A 398 -12.97 2.81 33.56
N ILE A 399 -13.06 3.79 34.46
CA ILE A 399 -14.33 4.48 34.75
C ILE A 399 -14.29 5.88 34.14
N GLU A 400 -15.33 6.22 33.39
CA GLU A 400 -15.52 7.54 32.80
C GLU A 400 -17.01 7.87 32.80
N ASN A 401 -17.38 9.09 33.21
CA ASN A 401 -18.77 9.55 33.27
C ASN A 401 -19.72 8.57 34.00
N GLU A 402 -19.29 8.06 35.16
CA GLU A 402 -20.04 7.10 35.98
C GLU A 402 -20.43 5.81 35.24
N LYS A 403 -19.62 5.35 34.28
CA LYS A 403 -19.76 4.04 33.63
C LYS A 403 -18.41 3.33 33.51
N PHE A 404 -18.44 2.00 33.46
CA PHE A 404 -17.27 1.21 33.06
C PHE A 404 -17.08 1.33 31.55
N VAL A 405 -15.92 1.78 31.11
CA VAL A 405 -15.55 1.82 29.69
C VAL A 405 -14.67 0.63 29.38
N HIS A 406 -15.08 -0.17 28.41
CA HIS A 406 -14.29 -1.26 27.84
C HIS A 406 -13.73 -0.79 26.50
N GLU A 407 -12.43 -0.51 26.45
CA GLU A 407 -11.71 -0.10 25.25
C GLU A 407 -10.99 -1.30 24.63
N ASN A 408 -11.25 -1.59 23.35
CA ASN A 408 -10.55 -2.64 22.63
C ASN A 408 -9.16 -2.14 22.20
N LEU A 409 -8.11 -2.86 22.61
CA LEU A 409 -6.71 -2.53 22.30
C LEU A 409 -6.12 -3.36 21.16
N GLY A 410 -6.91 -4.22 20.52
CA GLY A 410 -6.51 -5.03 19.38
C GLY A 410 -6.56 -6.54 19.61
N THR A 411 -6.24 -7.26 18.55
CA THR A 411 -6.19 -8.73 18.50
C THR A 411 -4.84 -9.18 17.98
N PHE A 412 -4.35 -10.30 18.51
CA PHE A 412 -2.99 -10.80 18.32
C PHE A 412 -3.02 -12.28 17.91
N PHE A 413 -2.09 -12.66 17.05
CA PHE A 413 -1.86 -14.03 16.62
C PHE A 413 -1.25 -14.88 17.73
N THR A 414 -0.39 -14.27 18.56
CA THR A 414 0.39 -14.98 19.58
C THR A 414 0.15 -14.44 20.98
N LEU A 415 0.29 -15.32 21.98
CA LEU A 415 0.24 -14.92 23.39
C LEU A 415 1.37 -13.94 23.71
N ILE A 416 2.56 -14.16 23.14
CA ILE A 416 3.73 -13.31 23.32
C ILE A 416 3.46 -11.89 22.82
N GLY A 417 2.89 -11.73 21.62
CA GLY A 417 2.53 -10.41 21.09
C GLY A 417 1.50 -9.69 21.97
N ALA A 418 0.50 -10.42 22.47
CA ALA A 418 -0.49 -9.87 23.39
C ALA A 418 0.11 -9.49 24.76
N GLN A 419 1.03 -10.29 25.31
CA GLN A 419 1.73 -10.00 26.57
C GLN A 419 2.69 -8.81 26.43
N LYS A 420 3.39 -8.70 25.30
CA LYS A 420 4.21 -7.52 24.97
C LYS A 420 3.37 -6.26 25.01
N GLN A 421 2.24 -6.23 24.30
CA GLN A 421 1.36 -5.06 24.29
C GLN A 421 0.73 -4.79 25.67
N LEU A 422 0.41 -5.82 26.44
CA LEU A 422 -0.07 -5.67 27.81
C LEU A 422 0.96 -4.92 28.69
N ASN A 423 2.23 -5.31 28.64
CA ASN A 423 3.32 -4.65 29.37
C ASN A 423 3.48 -3.19 28.94
N LEU A 424 3.51 -2.94 27.63
CA LEU A 424 3.67 -1.59 27.07
C LEU A 424 2.53 -0.65 27.51
N VAL A 425 1.30 -1.14 27.53
CA VAL A 425 0.12 -0.36 27.98
C VAL A 425 0.18 -0.02 29.47
N LEU A 426 0.79 -0.89 30.28
CA LEU A 426 1.03 -0.65 31.70
C LEU A 426 2.30 0.19 31.97
N GLY A 427 3.01 0.63 30.92
CA GLY A 427 4.25 1.38 31.04
C GLY A 427 5.46 0.54 31.48
N LEU A 428 5.36 -0.79 31.39
CA LEU A 428 6.43 -1.73 31.72
C LEU A 428 7.33 -1.97 30.50
N GLU A 429 8.63 -2.17 30.75
CA GLU A 429 9.56 -2.58 29.70
C GLU A 429 9.29 -4.03 29.26
N TRP A 430 9.43 -4.30 27.96
CA TRP A 430 9.39 -5.65 27.40
C TRP A 430 10.80 -6.16 27.13
N THR A 431 11.18 -7.25 27.80
CA THR A 431 12.49 -7.91 27.63
C THR A 431 12.40 -9.27 26.93
N GLY A 432 11.23 -9.63 26.39
CA GLY A 432 11.02 -10.88 25.67
C GLY A 432 11.38 -10.79 24.20
N GLU A 433 11.23 -11.91 23.48
CA GLU A 433 11.46 -11.98 22.04
C GLU A 433 10.37 -11.24 21.25
N ASP A 434 10.67 -10.88 20.01
CA ASP A 434 9.67 -10.36 19.08
C ASP A 434 8.67 -11.45 18.68
N SER A 435 7.45 -11.04 18.39
CA SER A 435 6.40 -11.93 17.90
C SER A 435 6.03 -11.59 16.45
N ILE A 436 5.32 -12.50 15.78
CA ILE A 436 4.79 -12.24 14.43
C ILE A 436 3.90 -10.98 14.39
N ASP A 437 3.29 -10.61 15.51
CA ASP A 437 2.45 -9.42 15.64
C ASP A 437 3.26 -8.11 15.48
N ASP A 438 4.59 -8.14 15.66
CA ASP A 438 5.48 -6.99 15.43
C ASP A 438 5.75 -6.72 13.94
N TYR A 439 5.41 -7.68 13.07
CA TYR A 439 5.71 -7.65 11.64
C TYR A 439 4.45 -7.60 10.76
N CYS A 440 3.26 -7.45 11.36
CA CYS A 440 1.95 -7.54 10.69
C CYS A 440 1.14 -6.23 10.70
#